data_AF-A0A945ZJJ9-F1
#
_entry.id   AF-A0A945ZJJ9-F1
#
_cell.length_a   1.000
_cell.length_b   1.000
_cell.length_c   1.000
_cell.angle_alpha   90.00
_cell.angle_beta   90.00
_cell.angle_gamma   90.00
#
_symmetry.space_group_name_H-M   'P 1'
#
loop_
_entity.id
_entity.type
_entity.pdbx_description
1 polymer ?
#
loop_
_entity_poly.entity_id
_entity_poly.type
_entity_poly.pdbx_seq_one_letter_code
_entity_poly.pdbx_strand_id
1 'polypeptide(L)' 'HTLEEVGKDFSVTRERIRQIEVKALRKLRHPSRSKKLESFFDKEFDNLSDDDLN' A
#
# COMPACT_ATOMS: atom_id res chain seq x y z
N HIS A 1 -13.59 2.81 1.80
CA HIS A 1 -14.04 1.67 0.99
C HIS A 1 -13.64 0.37 1.68
N THR A 2 -14.61 -0.34 2.25
CA THR A 2 -14.38 -1.68 2.81
C THR A 2 -14.26 -2.72 1.69
N LEU A 3 -13.63 -3.87 1.94
CA LEU A 3 -13.56 -4.96 0.94
C LEU A 3 -14.96 -5.46 0.51
N GLU A 4 -15.96 -5.27 1.37
CA GLU A 4 -17.34 -5.67 1.15
C GLU A 4 -18.09 -4.67 0.25
N GLU A 5 -17.87 -3.37 0.45
CA GLU A 5 -18.33 -2.32 -0.46
C GLU A 5 -17.71 -2.47 -1.85
N VAL A 6 -16.39 -2.67 -1.93
CA VAL A 6 -15.69 -2.89 -3.21
C VAL A 6 -16.18 -4.19 -3.86
N GLY A 7 -16.48 -5.24 -3.09
CA GLY A 7 -17.09 -6.46 -3.62
C GLY A 7 -18.43 -6.19 -4.31
N LYS A 8 -19.30 -5.37 -3.70
CA LYS A 8 -20.60 -4.99 -4.28
C LYS A 8 -20.44 -4.19 -5.57
N ASP A 9 -19.58 -3.17 -5.57
CA ASP A 9 -19.36 -2.30 -6.74
C ASP A 9 -18.83 -3.08 -7.95
N PHE A 10 -17.96 -4.06 -7.70
CA PHE A 10 -17.34 -4.89 -8.74
C PHE A 10 -18.08 -6.21 -9.00
N SER A 11 -19.24 -6.44 -8.35
CA SER A 11 -20.01 -7.70 -8.43
C SER A 11 -19.18 -8.96 -8.16
N VAL A 12 -18.25 -8.88 -7.21
CA VAL A 12 -17.35 -9.97 -6.83
C VAL A 12 -17.38 -10.20 -5.32
N THR A 13 -16.94 -11.38 -4.90
CA THR A 13 -16.91 -11.72 -3.47
C THR A 13 -15.80 -10.97 -2.73
N ARG A 14 -15.98 -10.79 -1.41
CA ARG A 14 -14.98 -10.23 -0.50
C ARG A 14 -13.61 -10.94 -0.64
N GLU A 15 -13.61 -12.26 -0.73
CA GLU A 15 -12.37 -13.03 -0.88
C GLU A 15 -11.69 -12.76 -2.22
N ARG A 16 -12.46 -12.50 -3.28
CA ARG A 16 -11.88 -12.12 -4.57
C ARG A 16 -11.16 -10.78 -4.50
N ILE A 17 -11.73 -9.77 -3.83
CA ILE A 17 -11.05 -8.48 -3.60
C ILE A 17 -9.77 -8.69 -2.78
N ARG A 18 -9.83 -9.50 -1.72
CA ARG A 18 -8.65 -9.84 -0.88
C ARG A 18 -7.52 -10.47 -1.70
N GLN A 19 -7.83 -11.41 -2.59
CA GLN A 19 -6.84 -12.01 -3.47
C GLN A 19 -6.19 -10.99 -4.42
N ILE A 20 -6.99 -10.07 -4.98
CA ILE A 20 -6.50 -9.02 -5.86
C ILE A 20 -5.57 -8.07 -5.09
N GLU A 21 -5.95 -7.70 -3.87
CA GLU A 21 -5.14 -6.86 -2.97
C GLU A 21 -3.77 -7.50 -2.69
N VAL A 22 -3.74 -8.75 -2.24
CA VAL A 22 -2.48 -9.48 -1.98
C VAL A 22 -1.61 -9.54 -3.25
N LYS A 23 -2.22 -9.81 -4.40
CA LYS A 23 -1.51 -9.86 -5.68
C LYS A 23 -0.98 -8.48 -6.10
N ALA A 24 -1.72 -7.41 -5.85
CA ALA A 24 -1.32 -6.03 -6.15
C ALA A 24 -0.17 -5.59 -5.23
N LEU A 25 -0.30 -5.80 -3.92
CA LEU A 25 0.77 -5.51 -2.94
C LEU A 25 2.06 -6.24 -3.31
N ARG A 26 1.97 -7.53 -3.67
CA ARG A 26 3.14 -8.29 -4.13
C ARG A 26 3.80 -7.67 -5.37
N LYS A 27 3.03 -7.14 -6.31
CA LYS A 27 3.57 -6.44 -7.49
C LYS A 27 4.20 -5.10 -7.13
N LEU A 28 3.61 -4.36 -6.20
CA LEU A 28 4.11 -3.05 -5.77
C LEU A 28 5.41 -3.15 -4.96
N ARG A 29 5.60 -4.26 -4.21
CA ARG A 29 6.85 -4.56 -3.48
C ARG A 29 8.02 -4.97 -4.37
N HIS A 30 7.81 -5.17 -5.67
CA HIS A 30 8.90 -5.53 -6.58
C HIS A 30 9.82 -4.31 -6.84
N PRO A 31 11.16 -4.45 -6.81
CA PRO A 31 12.11 -3.34 -6.89
C PRO A 31 11.88 -2.38 -8.07
N SER A 32 11.48 -2.91 -9.24
CA SER A 32 11.21 -2.06 -10.41
C SER A 32 10.00 -1.13 -10.26
N ARG A 33 9.06 -1.44 -9.35
CA ARG A 33 7.86 -0.64 -9.08
C ARG A 33 7.95 0.09 -7.75
N SER A 34 8.61 -0.49 -6.74
CA SER A 34 8.77 0.12 -5.42
C SER A 34 9.66 1.36 -5.44
N LYS A 35 10.68 1.43 -6.31
CA LYS A 35 11.59 2.59 -6.42
C LYS A 35 10.87 3.92 -6.66
N LYS A 36 9.74 3.91 -7.37
CA LYS A 36 8.94 5.12 -7.59
C LYS A 36 8.13 5.53 -6.37
N LEU A 37 7.86 4.58 -5.46
CA LEU A 37 7.10 4.78 -4.24
C LEU A 37 8.04 5.08 -3.06
N GLU A 38 9.26 4.55 -3.05
CA GLU A 38 10.31 4.82 -2.04
C GLU A 38 10.55 6.32 -1.82
N SER A 39 10.63 7.11 -2.90
CA SER A 39 10.83 8.57 -2.79
C SER A 39 9.70 9.32 -2.08
N PHE A 40 8.54 8.69 -1.87
CA PHE A 40 7.44 9.25 -1.10
C PHE A 40 7.52 8.87 0.38
N PHE A 41 8.20 7.78 0.72
CA PHE A 41 8.38 7.35 2.11
C PHE A 41 9.58 8.06 2.76
N ASP A 42 10.68 8.28 2.04
CA ASP A 42 11.88 8.94 2.59
C ASP A 42 11.57 10.35 3.14
N LYS A 43 10.67 11.10 2.47
CA LYS A 43 10.25 12.44 2.91
C LYS A 43 9.50 12.49 4.23
N GLU A 44 8.87 11.38 4.64
CA GLU A 44 8.15 11.30 5.92
C GLU A 44 9.07 10.90 7.07
N PHE A 45 10.14 10.13 6.78
CA PHE A 45 11.12 9.71 7.79
C PHE A 45 12.22 10.75 8.05
N ASP A 46 12.55 11.59 7.07
CA ASP A 46 13.47 12.73 7.28
C ASP A 46 12.91 13.81 8.24
N ASN A 47 11.61 13.79 8.54
CA ASN A 47 10.99 14.66 9.56
C ASN A 47 11.06 14.07 10.98
N LEU A 48 11.58 12.86 11.16
CA LEU A 48 11.67 12.14 12.44
C LEU A 48 13.11 12.03 12.99
N SER A 49 14.05 12.76 12.40
CA SER A 49 15.41 12.98 12.90
C SER A 49 15.68 14.49 12.80
N ASP A 50 15.82 15.26 13.89
CA ASP A 50 16.98 15.18 14.79
C ASP A 50 16.78 15.75 16.21
N ASP A 51 15.56 16.07 16.69
CA ASP A 51 15.41 16.84 17.96
C ASP A 51 14.80 16.11 19.19
N ASP A 52 14.31 14.86 19.09
CA ASP A 52 13.60 14.19 20.21
C ASP A 52 14.40 13.07 20.94
N LEU A 53 15.73 13.03 20.77
CA LEU A 53 16.62 12.24 21.63
C LEU A 53 17.41 13.14 22.59
N ASN A 54 16.69 13.76 23.54
CA ASN A 54 17.28 14.33 24.75
C ASN A 54 16.37 14.07 25.96
#